data_AF-A0A1I4F6K7-F1
#
_entry.id   AF-A0A1I4F6K7-F1
#
_cell.length_a   1.000
_cell.length_b   1.000
_cell.length_c   1.000
_cell.angle_alpha   90.00
_cell.angle_beta   90.00
_cell.angle_gamma   90.00
#
_symmetry.space_group_name_H-M   'P 1'
#
loop_
_entity.id
_entity.type
_entity.pdbx_description
1 polymer ?
#
loop_
_entity_poly.entity_id
_entity_poly.type
_entity_poly.pdbx_seq_one_letter_code
_entity_poly.pdbx_strand_id
1 'polypeptide(L)' 'MQNEWMSLTDLADARGISLTEARALADREHWPKVYRLHETFVLAPRRAA' A
#
# COMPACT_ATOMS: atom_id res chain seq x y z
N MET A 1 -4.03 -15.80 -3.43
CA MET A 1 -3.81 -14.56 -2.66
C MET A 1 -4.61 -13.47 -3.34
N GLN A 2 -5.60 -12.89 -2.67
CA GLN A 2 -6.38 -11.78 -3.24
C GLN A 2 -5.62 -10.49 -3.00
N ASN A 3 -5.30 -9.76 -4.06
CA ASN A 3 -4.75 -8.42 -3.94
C ASN A 3 -5.91 -7.43 -3.78
N GLU A 4 -5.72 -6.41 -2.96
CA GLU A 4 -6.74 -5.41 -2.68
C GLU A 4 -6.16 -4.01 -2.88
N TRP A 5 -6.96 -3.12 -3.47
CA TRP A 5 -6.62 -1.71 -3.56
C TRP A 5 -6.82 -1.07 -2.20
N MET A 6 -5.75 -0.52 -1.63
CA MET A 6 -5.79 0.23 -0.37
C MET A 6 -4.93 1.48 -0.49
N SER A 7 -5.21 2.49 0.33
CA SER A 7 -4.37 3.68 0.35
C SER A 7 -3.00 3.38 0.97
N LEU A 8 -1.99 4.20 0.69
CA LEU A 8 -0.70 4.11 1.38
C LEU A 8 -0.84 4.35 2.90
N THR A 9 -1.82 5.16 3.30
CA THR A 9 -2.16 5.41 4.71
C THR A 9 -2.70 4.13 5.35
N ASP A 10 -3.70 3.50 4.73
CA ASP A 10 -4.28 2.24 5.21
C ASP A 10 -3.23 1.13 5.25
N LEU A 11 -2.35 1.07 4.24
CA LEU A 11 -1.23 0.12 4.21
C LEU A 11 -0.25 0.35 5.36
N ALA A 12 0.08 1.60 5.65
CA ALA A 12 0.97 1.99 6.75
C ALA A 12 0.38 1.54 8.09
N ASP A 13 -0.89 1.86 8.33
CA ASP A 13 -1.61 1.49 9.55
C ASP A 13 -1.75 -0.03 9.68
N ALA A 14 -2.16 -0.72 8.62
CA ALA A 14 -2.34 -2.18 8.62
C ALA A 14 -1.03 -2.97 8.86
N ARG A 15 0.12 -2.37 8.54
CA ARG A 15 1.44 -2.99 8.75
C ARG A 15 2.19 -2.41 9.96
N GLY A 16 1.67 -1.38 10.61
CA GLY A 16 2.33 -0.70 11.72
C GLY A 16 3.67 -0.07 11.30
N ILE A 17 3.73 0.48 10.08
CA ILE A 17 4.92 1.15 9.53
C ILE A 17 4.61 2.61 9.20
N SER A 18 5.63 3.44 8.99
CA SER A 18 5.44 4.82 8.56
C SER A 18 4.94 4.90 7.11
N LEU A 19 4.33 6.03 6.75
CA LEU A 19 3.90 6.29 5.36
C LEU A 19 5.08 6.24 4.37
N THR A 20 6.25 6.70 4.78
CA THR A 20 7.49 6.64 3.98
C THR A 20 7.91 5.20 3.72
N GLU A 21 7.85 4.34 4.74
CA GLU A 21 8.15 2.91 4.61
C GLU A 21 7.11 2.19 3.76
N ALA A 22 5.82 2.52 3.90
CA ALA A 22 4.76 1.98 3.05
C ALA A 22 4.98 2.33 1.57
N ARG A 23 5.44 3.55 1.29
CA ARG A 23 5.80 3.98 -0.07
C ARG A 23 7.02 3.23 -0.60
N ALA A 24 8.10 3.16 0.18
CA ALA A 24 9.31 2.42 -0.19
C ALA A 24 9.03 0.93 -0.40
N LEU A 25 8.12 0.34 0.38
CA LEU A 25 7.65 -1.02 0.23
C LEU A 25 6.91 -1.19 -1.11
N ALA A 26 5.92 -0.35 -1.41
CA ALA A 26 5.19 -0.42 -2.66
C ALA A 26 6.11 -0.27 -3.89
N ASP A 27 7.11 0.60 -3.79
CA ASP A 27 8.12 0.80 -4.83
C ASP A 27 9.02 -0.44 -5.01
N ARG A 28 9.54 -1.01 -3.90
CA ARG A 28 10.41 -2.19 -3.93
C ARG A 28 9.69 -3.42 -4.50
N GLU A 29 8.44 -3.62 -4.11
CA GLU A 29 7.63 -4.76 -4.56
C GLU A 29 6.97 -4.53 -5.93
N HIS A 30 7.21 -3.37 -6.55
CA HIS A 30 6.64 -2.98 -7.84
C HIS A 30 5.11 -3.09 -7.88
N TRP A 31 4.45 -2.71 -6.78
CA TRP A 31 2.99 -2.74 -6.73
C TRP A 31 2.37 -1.68 -7.64
N PRO A 32 1.30 -2.00 -8.39
CA PRO A 32 0.54 -1.02 -9.12
C PRO A 32 0.08 0.13 -8.22
N LYS A 33 0.24 1.36 -8.71
CA LYS A 33 -0.08 2.61 -8.01
C LYS A 33 -1.10 3.42 -8.79
N VAL A 34 -2.07 3.99 -8.09
CA VAL A 34 -3.01 4.98 -8.63
C VAL A 34 -2.93 6.24 -7.79
N TYR A 35 -2.63 7.36 -8.44
CA TYR A 35 -2.57 8.67 -7.79
C TYR A 35 -3.95 9.34 -7.84
N ARG A 36 -4.48 9.71 -6.67
CA ARG A 36 -5.68 10.53 -6.50
C ARG A 36 -5.29 11.85 -5.85
N LEU A 37 -6.20 12.83 -5.91
CA LEU A 37 -5.96 14.22 -5.49
C LEU A 37 -5.39 14.37 -4.06
N HIS A 38 -5.75 13.48 -3.14
CA HIS A 38 -5.31 13.53 -1.74
C HIS A 38 -4.57 12.28 -1.26
N GLU A 39 -4.48 11.25 -2.10
CA GLU A 39 -3.98 9.95 -1.65
C GLU A 39 -3.41 9.12 -2.79
N THR A 40 -2.50 8.20 -2.46
CA THR A 40 -1.99 7.19 -3.40
C THR A 40 -2.53 5.83 -2.98
N PHE A 41 -3.13 5.12 -3.93
CA PHE A 41 -3.61 3.76 -3.75
C PHE A 41 -2.62 2.77 -4.34
N VAL A 42 -2.46 1.63 -3.68
CA VAL A 42 -1.60 0.52 -4.09
C VAL A 42 -2.38 -0.77 -4.12
N LEU A 43 -2.08 -1.63 -5.11
CA LEU A 43 -2.63 -2.97 -5.16
C LEU A 43 -1.73 -3.92 -4.35
N ALA A 44 -1.95 -3.99 -3.05
CA ALA A 44 -1.15 -4.77 -2.13
C ALA A 44 -1.71 -6.20 -1.96
N PRO A 45 -0.85 -7.22 -1.78
CA PRO A 45 -1.30 -8.55 -1.40
C PRO A 45 -1.92 -8.50 -0.02
N ARG A 46 -3.16 -8.99 0.09
CA ARG A 46 -3.85 -9.12 1.37
C ARG A 46 -3.05 -10.07 2.25
N ARG A 47 -2.62 -9.60 3.43
CA ARG A 47 -1.95 -10.44 4.42
C ARG A 47 -2.94 -11.55 4.78
N ALA A 48 -2.52 -12.81 4.63
CA ALA A 48 -3.30 -13.92 5.17
C ALA A 48 -3.39 -13.68 6.69
N ALA A 49 -4.63 -13.73 7.20
CA ALA A 49 -4.92 -13.57 8.62
C ALA A 49 -4.21 -14.62 9.48
#